data_AF-A0A667G9F8-F1
#
_entry.id   AF-A0A667G9F8-F1
#
_cell.length_a   1.000
_cell.length_b   1.000
_cell.length_c   1.000
_cell.angle_alpha   90.00
_cell.angle_beta   90.00
_cell.angle_gamma   90.00
#
_symmetry.space_group_name_H-M   'P 1'
#
loop_
_entity.id
_entity.type
_entity.pdbx_description
1 polymer ?
#
loop_
_entity_poly.entity_id
_entity_poly.type
_entity_poly.pdbx_seq_one_letter_code
_entity_poly.pdbx_strand_id
1 'polypeptide(L)'
;MTEAALVEGQVKLRDGKKWKTRWLVLRKPSPVADCLLMLAYKDKSERAKGLRERSSLMLEDICGLEPGLPYEGLAHTLAIVCLSQAVMLGFDSREAMCAWDARIRYALGEVHRFHVTVAPGTKLESGPATLHLCNDVLVVARDIPPAVAGQWKLSDLRRYGAVPSGFIFEGGTRCGYCKYAGPLGVRLHPKTLGLEPPAPPVCSLGWRLGNVVGEARCLTAQCSALRPPRREDGPSGRSPPAPLQPGLPVTTHGLVPE
;
A
#
# COMPACT_ATOMS: atom_id res chain seq x y z
N MET A 1 -24.55 14.90 -20.29
CA MET A 1 -24.18 13.73 -19.47
C MET A 1 -23.36 14.25 -18.30
N THR A 2 -23.92 14.30 -17.10
CA THR A 2 -23.20 14.77 -15.91
C THR A 2 -22.11 13.76 -15.57
N GLU A 3 -20.87 14.22 -15.59
CA GLU A 3 -19.70 13.44 -15.19
C GLU A 3 -19.92 12.88 -13.77
N ALA A 4 -19.99 11.55 -13.62
CA ALA A 4 -20.35 10.91 -12.36
C ALA A 4 -19.22 11.08 -11.34
N ALA A 5 -19.49 11.82 -10.27
CA ALA A 5 -18.57 12.02 -9.16
C ALA A 5 -18.58 10.79 -8.24
N LEU A 6 -17.41 10.36 -7.80
CA LEU A 6 -17.29 9.40 -6.69
C LEU A 6 -17.70 10.07 -5.38
N VAL A 7 -17.11 11.24 -5.12
CA VAL A 7 -17.46 12.14 -4.02
C VAL A 7 -17.31 13.57 -4.49
N GLU A 8 -18.19 14.43 -3.99
CA GLU A 8 -18.07 15.87 -4.17
C GLU A 8 -18.54 16.62 -2.94
N GLY A 9 -18.03 17.84 -2.77
CA GLY A 9 -18.35 18.66 -1.61
C GLY A 9 -17.37 19.80 -1.39
N GLN A 10 -17.69 20.62 -0.41
CA GLN A 10 -16.84 21.73 0.00
C GLN A 10 -15.68 21.21 0.85
N VAL A 11 -14.46 21.52 0.43
CA VAL A 11 -13.21 21.14 1.12
C VAL A 11 -12.21 22.28 1.06
N LYS A 12 -11.25 22.27 1.99
CA LYS A 12 -10.11 23.19 1.99
C LYS A 12 -8.93 22.49 1.30
N LEU A 13 -8.41 23.11 0.24
CA LEU A 13 -7.22 22.67 -0.47
C LEU A 13 -6.03 23.57 -0.12
N ARG A 14 -4.81 23.01 -0.18
CA ARG A 14 -3.59 23.80 -0.05
C ARG A 14 -3.27 24.48 -1.37
N ASP A 15 -3.07 25.80 -1.29
CA ASP A 15 -2.53 26.61 -2.37
C ASP A 15 -1.33 27.37 -1.80
N GLY A 16 -0.14 26.82 -2.04
CA GLY A 16 1.09 27.21 -1.35
C GLY A 16 0.93 27.07 0.16
N LYS A 17 1.07 28.21 0.87
CA LYS A 17 0.98 28.27 2.35
C LYS A 17 -0.40 28.57 2.90
N LYS A 18 -1.44 28.66 2.05
CA LYS A 18 -2.80 29.05 2.46
C LYS A 18 -3.80 27.95 2.17
N TRP A 19 -4.79 27.81 3.05
CA TRP A 19 -5.97 27.01 2.79
C TRP A 19 -6.97 27.81 1.95
N LYS A 20 -7.48 27.20 0.87
CA LYS A 20 -8.53 27.77 0.04
C LYS A 20 -9.71 26.82 0.00
N THR A 21 -10.88 27.33 0.39
CA THR A 21 -12.14 26.60 0.27
C THR A 21 -12.56 26.50 -1.20
N ARG A 22 -12.86 25.28 -1.65
CA ARG A 22 -13.26 24.95 -3.02
C ARG A 22 -14.36 23.90 -3.00
N TRP A 23 -15.16 23.85 -4.06
CA TRP A 23 -16.00 22.68 -4.33
C TRP A 23 -15.14 21.66 -5.08
N LEU A 24 -14.83 20.55 -4.42
CA LEU A 24 -14.00 19.50 -4.99
C LEU A 24 -14.86 18.36 -5.49
N VAL A 25 -14.50 17.83 -6.65
CA VAL A 25 -15.04 16.59 -7.22
C VAL A 25 -13.89 15.62 -7.36
N LEU A 26 -14.03 14.44 -6.77
CA LEU A 26 -13.17 13.28 -7.04
C LEU A 26 -13.96 12.29 -7.89
N ARG A 27 -13.30 11.71 -8.89
CA ARG A 27 -13.86 10.62 -9.70
C ARG A 27 -12.77 9.71 -10.22
N LYS A 28 -13.12 8.46 -10.56
CA LYS A 28 -12.22 7.58 -11.28
C LYS A 28 -12.25 7.96 -12.77
N PRO A 29 -11.10 8.06 -13.46
CA PRO A 29 -11.06 8.26 -14.91
C PRO A 29 -11.71 7.11 -15.69
N SER A 30 -11.58 5.89 -15.17
CA SER A 30 -12.25 4.68 -15.67
C SER A 30 -12.69 3.79 -14.51
N PRO A 31 -13.65 2.86 -14.71
CA PRO A 31 -14.17 2.00 -13.62
C PRO A 31 -13.08 1.16 -12.91
N VAL A 32 -12.06 0.75 -13.66
CA VAL A 32 -10.98 -0.14 -13.20
C VAL A 32 -9.67 0.60 -12.89
N ALA A 33 -9.66 1.93 -12.92
CA ALA A 33 -8.45 2.70 -12.66
C ALA A 33 -8.05 2.69 -11.17
N ASP A 34 -6.76 2.62 -10.88
CA ASP A 34 -6.18 2.82 -9.54
C ASP A 34 -5.78 4.28 -9.29
N CYS A 35 -6.32 5.21 -10.07
CA CYS A 35 -6.07 6.65 -9.99
C CYS A 35 -7.36 7.44 -9.78
N LEU A 36 -7.22 8.65 -9.24
CA LEU A 36 -8.34 9.57 -9.02
C LEU A 36 -8.09 10.88 -9.76
N LEU A 37 -9.08 11.33 -10.52
CA LEU A 37 -9.10 12.68 -11.05
C LEU A 37 -9.74 13.61 -10.02
N MET A 38 -9.00 14.64 -9.65
CA MET A 38 -9.41 15.69 -8.73
C MET A 38 -9.70 16.97 -9.51
N LEU A 39 -10.94 17.46 -9.42
CA LEU A 39 -11.40 18.67 -10.10
C LEU A 39 -11.87 19.68 -9.05
N ALA A 40 -11.25 20.86 -9.02
CA ALA A 40 -11.58 21.91 -8.06
C ALA A 40 -12.30 23.08 -8.75
N TYR A 41 -13.50 23.39 -8.27
CA TYR A 41 -14.32 24.51 -8.70
C TYR A 41 -14.32 25.59 -7.63
N LYS A 42 -14.63 26.85 -8.00
CA LYS A 42 -14.73 27.93 -7.00
C LYS A 42 -15.79 27.60 -5.95
N ASP A 43 -16.95 27.14 -6.41
CA ASP A 43 -18.12 26.81 -5.58
C ASP A 43 -19.04 25.81 -6.29
N LYS A 44 -20.10 25.37 -5.59
CA LYS A 44 -21.12 24.44 -6.11
C LYS A 44 -21.87 25.00 -7.32
N SER A 45 -22.04 26.32 -7.42
CA SER A 45 -22.78 26.97 -8.51
C SER A 45 -22.02 26.84 -9.83
N GLU A 46 -20.70 27.08 -9.82
CA GLU A 46 -19.86 26.85 -11.01
C GLU A 46 -19.96 25.41 -11.51
N ARG A 47 -19.90 24.43 -10.59
CA ARG A 47 -20.07 23.01 -10.91
C ARG A 47 -21.45 22.71 -11.51
N ALA A 48 -22.52 23.23 -10.91
CA ALA A 48 -23.89 23.00 -11.37
C ALA A 48 -24.17 23.60 -12.75
N LYS A 49 -23.55 24.74 -13.07
CA LYS A 49 -23.62 25.40 -14.38
C LYS A 49 -22.75 24.73 -15.45
N GLY A 50 -21.99 23.69 -15.09
CA GLY A 50 -21.07 23.02 -16.00
C GLY A 50 -19.91 23.91 -16.46
N LEU A 51 -19.52 24.90 -15.65
CA LEU A 51 -18.36 25.73 -15.94
C LEU A 51 -17.08 24.90 -15.78
N ARG A 52 -16.00 25.33 -16.45
CA ARG A 52 -14.70 24.69 -16.35
C ARG A 52 -14.14 24.80 -14.93
N GLU A 53 -13.50 23.74 -14.47
CA GLU A 53 -12.78 23.69 -13.20
C GLU A 53 -11.64 24.74 -13.16
N ARG A 54 -11.33 25.21 -11.94
CA ARG A 54 -10.21 26.13 -11.70
C ARG A 54 -8.86 25.42 -11.80
N SER A 55 -8.83 24.16 -11.40
CA SER A 55 -7.67 23.29 -11.49
C SER A 55 -8.11 21.83 -11.53
N SER A 56 -7.37 21.02 -12.27
CA SER A 56 -7.48 19.57 -12.31
C SER A 56 -6.14 18.93 -11.97
N LEU A 57 -6.16 17.81 -11.26
CA LEU A 57 -4.98 17.02 -10.92
C LEU A 57 -5.33 15.54 -10.96
N MET A 58 -4.49 14.76 -11.63
CA MET A 58 -4.60 13.31 -11.65
C MET A 58 -3.70 12.72 -10.57
N LEU A 59 -4.29 11.99 -9.63
CA LEU A 59 -3.60 11.31 -8.54
C LEU A 59 -3.30 9.88 -8.98
N GLU A 60 -2.05 9.66 -9.35
CA GLU A 60 -1.50 8.36 -9.76
C GLU A 60 -0.71 7.74 -8.60
N ASP A 61 -0.44 6.44 -8.69
CA ASP A 61 0.32 5.67 -7.71
C ASP A 61 -0.18 5.86 -6.25
N ILE A 62 -1.51 5.79 -6.07
CA ILE A 62 -2.14 5.94 -4.76
C ILE A 62 -1.73 4.77 -3.87
N CYS A 63 -1.05 5.09 -2.77
CA CYS A 63 -0.53 4.14 -1.80
C CYS A 63 -1.48 3.91 -0.63
N GLY A 64 -2.37 4.86 -0.33
CA GLY A 64 -3.29 4.74 0.80
C GLY A 64 -4.01 6.03 1.16
N LEU A 65 -4.83 5.94 2.20
CA LEU A 65 -5.60 7.05 2.75
C LEU A 65 -5.37 7.13 4.26
N GLU A 66 -5.17 8.33 4.79
CA GLU A 66 -4.95 8.56 6.23
C GLU A 66 -5.77 9.76 6.75
N PRO A 67 -6.93 9.50 7.38
CA PRO A 67 -7.76 10.54 7.99
C PRO A 67 -7.29 10.91 9.40
N GLY A 68 -7.59 12.13 9.82
CA GLY A 68 -7.43 12.59 11.20
C GLY A 68 -6.04 13.11 11.55
N LEU A 69 -5.23 13.45 10.54
CA LEU A 69 -3.92 14.06 10.75
C LEU A 69 -4.08 15.56 11.10
N PRO A 70 -3.48 16.06 12.19
CA PRO A 70 -3.42 17.49 12.43
C PRO A 70 -2.43 18.14 11.45
N TYR A 71 -2.89 19.06 10.61
CA TYR A 71 -2.03 19.70 9.62
C TYR A 71 -2.41 21.17 9.39
N GLU A 72 -1.43 22.07 9.52
CA GLU A 72 -1.56 23.51 9.22
C GLU A 72 -2.81 24.15 9.86
N GLY A 73 -3.06 23.85 11.15
CA GLY A 73 -4.18 24.39 11.93
C GLY A 73 -5.54 23.71 11.72
N LEU A 74 -5.63 22.68 10.89
CA LEU A 74 -6.85 21.88 10.72
C LEU A 74 -6.72 20.52 11.43
N ALA A 75 -7.75 20.17 12.20
CA ALA A 75 -7.83 18.89 12.92
C ALA A 75 -8.50 17.77 12.11
N HIS A 76 -9.32 18.13 11.12
CA HIS A 76 -10.07 17.19 10.29
C HIS A 76 -9.47 17.21 8.89
N THR A 77 -8.36 16.51 8.70
CA THR A 77 -7.73 16.37 7.39
C THR A 77 -7.69 14.92 6.93
N LEU A 78 -7.84 14.71 5.63
CA LEU A 78 -7.62 13.44 4.95
C LEU A 78 -6.39 13.59 4.06
N ALA A 79 -5.37 12.76 4.29
CA ALA A 79 -4.27 12.61 3.38
C ALA A 79 -4.59 11.52 2.34
N ILE A 80 -4.46 11.86 1.06
CA ILE A 80 -4.35 10.87 -0.02
C ILE A 80 -2.86 10.67 -0.25
N VAL A 81 -2.34 9.52 0.17
CA VAL A 81 -0.92 9.18 0.09
C VAL A 81 -0.66 8.61 -1.30
N CYS A 82 0.19 9.26 -2.08
CA CYS A 82 0.69 8.78 -3.36
C CYS A 82 2.19 8.49 -3.23
N LEU A 83 2.76 7.76 -4.18
CA LEU A 83 4.18 7.40 -4.13
C LEU A 83 5.11 8.63 -4.16
N SER A 84 4.71 9.65 -4.92
CA SER A 84 5.51 10.88 -5.12
C SER A 84 5.20 11.99 -4.12
N GLN A 85 4.01 12.01 -3.51
CA GLN A 85 3.51 13.10 -2.69
C GLN A 85 2.26 12.69 -1.89
N ALA A 86 1.89 13.50 -0.90
CA ALA A 86 0.59 13.40 -0.24
C ALA A 86 -0.27 14.65 -0.51
N VAL A 87 -1.54 14.42 -0.84
CA VAL A 87 -2.53 15.50 -1.01
C VAL A 87 -3.36 15.63 0.26
N MET A 88 -3.32 16.80 0.88
CA MET A 88 -4.04 17.10 2.12
C MET A 88 -5.38 17.78 1.83
N LEU A 89 -6.47 17.14 2.22
CA LEU A 89 -7.83 17.66 2.13
C LEU A 89 -8.33 18.08 3.51
N GLY A 90 -8.71 19.35 3.69
CA GLY A 90 -9.25 19.86 4.94
C GLY A 90 -10.79 19.87 4.96
N PHE A 91 -11.37 19.46 6.08
CA PHE A 91 -12.82 19.38 6.30
C PHE A 91 -13.24 20.21 7.50
N ASP A 92 -14.49 20.66 7.50
CA ASP A 92 -15.07 21.40 8.63
C ASP A 92 -15.63 20.47 9.72
N SER A 93 -15.91 19.20 9.39
CA SER A 93 -16.38 18.21 10.36
C SER A 93 -15.69 16.86 10.19
N ARG A 94 -15.64 16.10 11.30
CA ARG A 94 -15.12 14.75 11.33
C ARG A 94 -15.97 13.80 10.48
N GLU A 95 -17.28 13.99 10.49
CA GLU A 95 -18.25 13.15 9.77
C GLU A 95 -18.04 13.27 8.26
N ALA A 96 -17.82 14.49 7.76
CA ALA A 96 -17.52 14.73 6.36
C ALA A 96 -16.20 14.04 5.95
N MET A 97 -15.15 14.22 6.74
CA MET A 97 -13.86 13.56 6.52
C MET A 97 -13.99 12.03 6.50
N CYS A 98 -14.69 11.44 7.47
CA CYS A 98 -14.92 9.99 7.54
C CYS A 98 -15.76 9.47 6.37
N ALA A 99 -16.77 10.22 5.93
CA ALA A 99 -17.59 9.85 4.79
C ALA A 99 -16.77 9.85 3.48
N TRP A 100 -15.89 10.84 3.31
CA TRP A 100 -14.95 10.87 2.18
C TRP A 100 -13.96 9.71 2.25
N ASP A 101 -13.34 9.47 3.39
CA ASP A 101 -12.44 8.34 3.60
C ASP A 101 -13.07 6.99 3.22
N ALA A 102 -14.28 6.72 3.73
CA ALA A 102 -14.99 5.47 3.45
C ALA A 102 -15.33 5.29 1.98
N ARG A 103 -15.81 6.35 1.31
CA ARG A 103 -16.19 6.29 -0.11
C ARG A 103 -14.98 6.14 -1.02
N ILE A 104 -13.88 6.84 -0.73
CA ILE A 104 -12.66 6.74 -1.54
C ILE A 104 -12.02 5.35 -1.38
N ARG A 105 -11.91 4.84 -0.13
CA ARG A 105 -11.41 3.47 0.11
C ARG A 105 -12.21 2.44 -0.68
N TYR A 106 -13.54 2.49 -0.59
CA TYR A 106 -14.41 1.56 -1.30
C TYR A 106 -14.21 1.59 -2.82
N ALA A 107 -13.98 2.78 -3.40
CA ALA A 107 -13.81 2.93 -4.85
C ALA A 107 -12.43 2.51 -5.37
N LEU A 108 -11.40 2.58 -4.54
CA LEU A 108 -10.04 2.17 -4.86
C LEU A 108 -9.81 0.66 -4.72
N GLY A 109 -10.79 -0.08 -4.19
CA GLY A 109 -10.70 -1.53 -3.99
C GLY A 109 -10.26 -1.87 -2.57
N GLU A 110 -9.16 -2.60 -2.45
CA GLU A 110 -8.67 -3.12 -1.18
C GLU A 110 -7.64 -2.17 -0.57
N VAL A 111 -8.14 -1.16 0.15
CA VAL A 111 -7.30 -0.14 0.81
C VAL A 111 -7.46 -0.21 2.33
N HIS A 112 -6.41 -0.67 2.99
CA HIS A 112 -6.33 -0.86 4.43
C HIS A 112 -5.18 -0.05 5.04
N ARG A 113 -5.34 0.30 6.32
CA ARG A 113 -4.32 1.03 7.09
C ARG A 113 -4.14 0.42 8.47
N PHE A 114 -2.90 0.40 8.94
CA PHE A 114 -2.55 -0.11 10.26
C PHE A 114 -1.51 0.82 10.88
N HIS A 115 -1.77 1.31 12.10
CA HIS A 115 -0.82 2.16 12.82
C HIS A 115 0.22 1.27 13.50
N VAL A 116 1.48 1.42 13.12
CA VAL A 116 2.55 0.51 13.53
C VAL A 116 3.75 1.29 14.07
N THR A 117 4.71 0.56 14.62
CA THR A 117 6.03 1.01 15.02
C THR A 117 7.03 0.12 14.29
N VAL A 118 7.87 0.72 13.46
CA VAL A 118 8.93 0.00 12.76
C VAL A 118 10.02 -0.36 13.76
N ALA A 119 10.35 -1.66 13.86
CA ALA A 119 11.42 -2.13 14.73
C ALA A 119 12.81 -1.70 14.20
N PRO A 120 13.79 -1.46 15.10
CA PRO A 120 15.16 -1.17 14.70
C PRO A 120 15.84 -2.39 14.05
N GLY A 121 16.96 -2.16 13.36
CA GLY A 121 17.76 -3.21 12.72
C GLY A 121 17.41 -3.49 11.25
N THR A 122 16.60 -2.62 10.64
CA THR A 122 16.35 -2.63 9.20
C THR A 122 16.87 -1.34 8.56
N LYS A 123 16.80 -1.25 7.23
CA LYS A 123 17.11 -0.01 6.51
C LYS A 123 15.99 1.05 6.61
N LEU A 124 14.81 0.67 7.10
CA LEU A 124 13.74 1.61 7.40
C LEU A 124 14.05 2.30 8.72
N GLU A 125 13.74 3.59 8.79
CA GLU A 125 13.78 4.32 10.04
C GLU A 125 12.86 3.64 11.08
N SER A 126 13.35 3.44 12.30
CA SER A 126 12.57 2.88 13.39
C SER A 126 11.57 3.89 13.95
N GLY A 127 10.53 3.43 14.65
CA GLY A 127 9.56 4.32 15.31
C GLY A 127 8.18 4.34 14.64
N PRO A 128 7.29 5.25 15.07
CA PRO A 128 5.90 5.27 14.63
C PRO A 128 5.76 5.48 13.12
N ALA A 129 4.90 4.68 12.50
CA ALA A 129 4.58 4.74 11.07
C ALA A 129 3.15 4.25 10.82
N THR A 130 2.68 4.41 9.59
CA THR A 130 1.43 3.81 9.12
C THR A 130 1.74 2.85 7.99
N LEU A 131 1.29 1.60 8.14
CA LEU A 131 1.35 0.59 7.10
C LEU A 131 0.06 0.66 6.28
N HIS A 132 0.21 0.92 4.99
CA HIS A 132 -0.87 0.88 4.03
C HIS A 132 -0.77 -0.40 3.18
N LEU A 133 -1.90 -1.04 3.00
CA LEU A 133 -2.08 -2.10 2.01
C LEU A 133 -3.08 -1.56 0.99
N CYS A 134 -2.62 -1.34 -0.23
CA CYS A 134 -3.41 -0.79 -1.33
C CYS A 134 -3.33 -1.77 -2.50
N ASN A 135 -4.38 -2.55 -2.70
CA ASN A 135 -4.46 -3.60 -3.70
C ASN A 135 -3.26 -4.56 -3.61
N ASP A 136 -2.38 -4.59 -4.61
CA ASP A 136 -1.22 -5.48 -4.65
C ASP A 136 0.07 -4.86 -4.07
N VAL A 137 -0.02 -3.66 -3.45
CA VAL A 137 1.13 -2.91 -2.94
C VAL A 137 1.03 -2.71 -1.42
N LEU A 138 2.15 -2.96 -0.74
CA LEU A 138 2.35 -2.67 0.67
C LEU A 138 3.29 -1.47 0.82
N VAL A 139 2.89 -0.47 1.60
CA VAL A 139 3.61 0.80 1.76
C VAL A 139 3.73 1.18 3.24
N VAL A 140 4.91 1.62 3.66
CA VAL A 140 5.11 2.25 4.97
C VAL A 140 5.25 3.75 4.76
N ALA A 141 4.38 4.53 5.39
CA ALA A 141 4.40 5.99 5.38
C ALA A 141 4.65 6.57 6.77
N ARG A 142 5.28 7.75 6.82
CA ARG A 142 5.64 8.48 8.05
C ARG A 142 5.40 9.97 7.88
N ASP A 143 5.45 10.71 8.99
CA ASP A 143 5.36 12.17 9.04
C ASP A 143 3.98 12.75 8.67
N ILE A 144 3.86 14.08 8.77
CA ILE A 144 2.68 14.85 8.38
C ILE A 144 3.15 16.06 7.57
N PRO A 145 2.84 16.15 6.26
CA PRO A 145 2.10 15.18 5.44
C PRO A 145 2.80 13.82 5.31
N PRO A 146 2.05 12.72 5.11
CA PRO A 146 2.66 11.40 4.99
C PRO A 146 3.61 11.28 3.80
N ALA A 147 4.84 10.82 4.05
CA ALA A 147 5.84 10.51 3.04
C ALA A 147 6.14 9.00 3.03
N VAL A 148 6.30 8.43 1.84
CA VAL A 148 6.60 7.00 1.66
C VAL A 148 8.04 6.70 2.07
N ALA A 149 8.21 5.90 3.11
CA ALA A 149 9.52 5.43 3.59
C ALA A 149 9.93 4.09 2.95
N GLY A 150 8.95 3.28 2.51
CA GLY A 150 9.22 2.02 1.83
C GLY A 150 7.99 1.46 1.12
N GLN A 151 8.23 0.71 0.05
CA GLN A 151 7.19 0.13 -0.82
C GLN A 151 7.62 -1.28 -1.26
N TRP A 152 6.65 -2.20 -1.28
CA TRP A 152 6.83 -3.57 -1.75
C TRP A 152 5.58 -4.03 -2.52
N LYS A 153 5.76 -4.77 -3.61
CA LYS A 153 4.66 -5.54 -4.20
C LYS A 153 4.41 -6.79 -3.37
N LEU A 154 3.15 -7.12 -3.11
CA LEU A 154 2.77 -8.34 -2.39
C LEU A 154 3.29 -9.61 -3.06
N SER A 155 3.32 -9.63 -4.40
CA SER A 155 3.84 -10.74 -5.19
C SER A 155 5.35 -10.98 -4.98
N ASP A 156 6.09 -9.97 -4.53
CA ASP A 156 7.52 -10.04 -4.27
C ASP A 156 7.86 -10.38 -2.82
N LEU A 157 6.88 -10.43 -1.91
CA LEU A 157 7.09 -10.89 -0.54
C LEU A 157 7.32 -12.40 -0.50
N ARG A 158 8.41 -12.83 0.13
CA ARG A 158 8.69 -14.26 0.35
C ARG A 158 7.78 -14.84 1.41
N ARG A 159 7.71 -14.16 2.56
CA ARG A 159 7.01 -14.60 3.76
C ARG A 159 6.39 -13.38 4.43
N TYR A 160 5.23 -13.58 5.04
CA TYR A 160 4.63 -12.62 5.95
C TYR A 160 3.74 -13.36 6.95
N GLY A 161 3.48 -12.74 8.10
CA GLY A 161 2.59 -13.32 9.08
C GLY A 161 2.52 -12.55 10.38
N ALA A 162 1.41 -12.74 11.07
CA ALA A 162 1.24 -12.34 12.45
C ALA A 162 2.22 -13.10 13.35
N VAL A 163 2.80 -12.37 14.29
CA VAL A 163 3.61 -12.91 15.39
C VAL A 163 3.06 -12.39 16.71
N PRO A 164 3.43 -12.97 17.86
CA PRO A 164 3.14 -12.35 19.14
C PRO A 164 3.58 -10.87 19.12
N SER A 165 2.66 -9.98 19.48
CA SER A 165 2.85 -8.51 19.51
C SER A 165 3.32 -7.83 18.22
N GLY A 166 3.06 -8.42 17.05
CA GLY A 166 3.40 -7.73 15.79
C GLY A 166 3.07 -8.47 14.51
N PHE A 167 3.61 -7.92 13.43
CA PHE A 167 3.55 -8.49 12.09
C PHE A 167 4.95 -8.47 11.48
N ILE A 168 5.32 -9.52 10.76
CA ILE A 168 6.60 -9.61 10.07
C ILE A 168 6.33 -9.87 8.61
N PHE A 169 7.11 -9.24 7.73
CA PHE A 169 7.21 -9.62 6.33
C PHE A 169 8.66 -9.57 5.83
N GLU A 170 8.96 -10.37 4.82
CA GLU A 170 10.26 -10.46 4.18
C GLU A 170 10.10 -10.25 2.67
N GLY A 171 10.76 -9.22 2.15
CA GLY A 171 10.87 -8.98 0.71
C GLY A 171 11.81 -9.97 0.04
N GLY A 172 11.44 -10.42 -1.16
CA GLY A 172 12.32 -11.23 -2.01
C GLY A 172 13.38 -10.42 -2.73
N THR A 173 14.23 -11.11 -3.50
CA THR A 173 15.26 -10.48 -4.34
C THR A 173 14.67 -9.56 -5.43
N ARG A 174 13.41 -9.81 -5.83
CA ARG A 174 12.66 -9.00 -6.80
C ARG A 174 12.20 -7.66 -6.26
N CYS A 175 12.15 -7.47 -4.94
CA CYS A 175 11.95 -6.15 -4.35
C CYS A 175 13.12 -5.19 -4.69
N GLY A 176 14.18 -5.70 -5.33
CA GLY A 176 15.38 -4.95 -5.70
C GLY A 176 16.16 -4.50 -4.47
N TYR A 177 17.18 -3.67 -4.69
CA TYR A 177 17.46 -2.64 -3.70
C TYR A 177 16.24 -1.71 -3.70
N CYS A 178 15.16 -2.06 -2.99
CA CYS A 178 14.37 -1.02 -2.33
C CYS A 178 15.44 -0.13 -1.72
N LYS A 179 15.49 1.18 -2.05
CA LYS A 179 16.51 2.10 -1.49
C LYS A 179 16.61 1.97 0.05
N TYR A 180 15.61 1.35 0.68
CA TYR A 180 15.48 1.10 2.12
C TYR A 180 15.10 -0.34 2.54
N ALA A 181 15.36 -1.40 1.75
CA ALA A 181 15.25 -2.78 2.27
C ALA A 181 16.37 -3.69 1.73
N GLY A 182 17.19 -4.23 2.64
CA GLY A 182 18.02 -5.41 2.35
C GLY A 182 17.22 -6.69 2.57
N PRO A 183 17.82 -7.88 2.46
CA PRO A 183 17.17 -9.18 2.68
C PRO A 183 16.72 -9.46 4.13
N LEU A 184 16.55 -8.42 4.95
CA LEU A 184 16.23 -8.51 6.37
C LEU A 184 14.74 -8.21 6.57
N GLY A 185 14.04 -9.13 7.23
CA GLY A 185 12.60 -9.02 7.49
C GLY A 185 12.25 -7.73 8.25
N VAL A 186 11.17 -7.08 7.82
CA VAL A 186 10.62 -5.91 8.50
C VAL A 186 9.69 -6.41 9.60
N ARG A 187 9.99 -6.05 10.85
CA ARG A 187 9.13 -6.32 12.01
C ARG A 187 8.40 -5.05 12.39
N LEU A 188 7.09 -5.14 12.48
CA LEU A 188 6.19 -4.05 12.84
C LEU A 188 5.51 -4.37 14.17
N HIS A 189 5.55 -3.39 15.07
CA HIS A 189 4.93 -3.43 16.40
C HIS A 189 3.73 -2.47 16.48
N PRO A 190 2.87 -2.59 17.51
CA PRO A 190 1.92 -1.55 17.90
C PRO A 190 2.53 -0.15 18.05
N LYS A 191 1.75 0.93 17.84
CA LYS A 191 2.08 2.28 18.33
C LYS A 191 1.69 2.43 19.81
N THR A 192 2.67 2.69 20.68
CA THR A 192 2.45 3.00 22.11
C THR A 192 2.44 4.52 22.30
N LEU A 193 1.39 5.10 22.90
CA LEU A 193 1.38 6.50 23.32
C LEU A 193 2.15 6.63 24.64
N GLY A 194 3.15 7.51 24.67
CA GLY A 194 4.25 7.50 25.64
C GLY A 194 3.88 7.71 27.10
N LEU A 195 4.56 6.95 27.95
CA LEU A 195 5.02 7.29 29.29
C LEU A 195 6.24 6.40 29.55
N GLU A 196 7.44 6.99 29.66
CA GLU A 196 8.61 6.33 30.29
C GLU A 196 8.42 6.39 31.81
N PRO A 197 8.65 5.29 32.54
CA PRO A 197 9.88 5.19 33.35
C PRO A 197 10.49 3.74 33.34
N PRO A 198 11.64 3.47 34.04
CA PRO A 198 12.70 2.56 33.58
C PRO A 198 12.39 1.06 33.71
N ALA A 199 13.11 0.25 32.91
CA ALA A 199 13.16 -1.23 32.96
C ALA A 199 13.61 -1.76 34.34
N PRO A 200 13.23 -2.99 34.79
CA PRO A 200 13.29 -4.24 34.02
C PRO A 200 12.10 -5.22 34.21
N PRO A 201 12.25 -6.47 33.73
CA PRO A 201 11.76 -6.97 32.46
C PRO A 201 10.28 -7.38 32.54
N VAL A 202 9.60 -7.42 31.40
CA VAL A 202 8.16 -7.65 31.29
C VAL A 202 7.36 -6.42 31.67
N CYS A 203 6.96 -5.61 30.68
CA CYS A 203 5.70 -4.90 30.74
C CYS A 203 5.23 -4.46 29.35
N SER A 204 4.06 -4.99 29.03
CA SER A 204 3.18 -4.81 27.90
C SER A 204 2.46 -3.45 27.90
N LEU A 205 2.28 -2.83 26.74
CA LEU A 205 1.23 -1.83 26.50
C LEU A 205 0.77 -1.84 25.02
N GLY A 206 -0.55 -1.70 24.80
CA GLY A 206 -1.27 -2.24 23.64
C GLY A 206 -1.91 -1.26 22.65
N TRP A 207 -2.62 -1.85 21.67
CA TRP A 207 -3.68 -1.23 20.85
C TRP A 207 -4.92 -1.00 21.76
N ARG A 208 -6.14 -0.71 21.26
CA ARG A 208 -7.33 -1.04 22.09
C ARG A 208 -7.12 -2.48 22.55
N LEU A 209 -7.06 -2.71 23.86
CA LEU A 209 -6.35 -3.83 24.52
C LEU A 209 -6.73 -5.25 24.06
N GLY A 210 -7.66 -5.44 23.13
CA GLY A 210 -8.15 -6.74 22.68
C GLY A 210 -7.62 -7.28 21.34
N ASN A 211 -7.11 -6.46 20.40
CA ASN A 211 -7.09 -6.89 18.98
C ASN A 211 -5.75 -6.86 18.23
N VAL A 212 -4.59 -6.77 18.88
CA VAL A 212 -3.26 -6.80 18.19
C VAL A 212 -3.10 -8.02 17.29
N VAL A 213 -3.43 -9.18 17.84
CA VAL A 213 -3.42 -10.46 17.11
C VAL A 213 -4.50 -10.45 16.03
N GLY A 214 -5.65 -9.81 16.28
CA GLY A 214 -6.73 -9.64 15.32
C GLY A 214 -6.33 -8.79 14.11
N GLU A 215 -5.67 -7.65 14.31
CA GLU A 215 -5.20 -6.77 13.23
C GLU A 215 -4.04 -7.39 12.46
N ALA A 216 -3.08 -8.02 13.14
CA ALA A 216 -2.01 -8.74 12.46
C ALA A 216 -2.55 -9.95 11.67
N ARG A 217 -3.56 -10.67 12.19
CA ARG A 217 -4.28 -11.73 11.46
C ARG A 217 -5.09 -11.17 10.29
N CYS A 218 -5.77 -10.03 10.48
CA CYS A 218 -6.52 -9.35 9.44
C CYS A 218 -5.58 -8.95 8.29
N LEU A 219 -4.47 -8.30 8.59
CA LEU A 219 -3.43 -7.98 7.62
C LEU A 219 -2.89 -9.24 6.92
N THR A 220 -2.62 -10.31 7.67
CA THR A 220 -2.18 -11.60 7.08
C THR A 220 -3.23 -12.18 6.13
N ALA A 221 -4.51 -12.12 6.50
CA ALA A 221 -5.62 -12.60 5.68
C ALA A 221 -5.77 -11.76 4.40
N GLN A 222 -5.71 -10.43 4.52
CA GLN A 222 -5.78 -9.51 3.39
C GLN A 222 -4.63 -9.71 2.41
N CYS A 223 -3.38 -9.78 2.91
CA CYS A 223 -2.22 -10.09 2.07
C CYS A 223 -2.37 -11.43 1.34
N SER A 224 -2.97 -12.43 2.00
CA SER A 224 -3.18 -13.75 1.40
C SER A 224 -4.28 -13.76 0.34
N ALA A 225 -5.36 -13.02 0.56
CA ALA A 225 -6.45 -12.87 -0.41
C ALA A 225 -6.01 -12.12 -1.67
N LEU A 226 -5.11 -11.15 -1.52
CA LEU A 226 -4.63 -10.29 -2.61
C LEU A 226 -3.42 -10.86 -3.34
N ARG A 227 -2.80 -11.91 -2.81
CA ARG A 227 -1.67 -12.55 -3.48
C ARG A 227 -2.19 -13.36 -4.66
N PRO A 228 -1.71 -13.11 -5.90
CA PRO A 228 -2.09 -13.94 -7.02
C PRO A 228 -1.72 -15.40 -6.75
N PRO A 229 -2.55 -16.38 -7.15
CA PRO A 229 -2.24 -17.79 -6.98
C PRO A 229 -0.87 -18.05 -7.62
N ARG A 230 0.01 -18.77 -6.91
CA ARG A 230 1.23 -19.26 -7.54
C ARG A 230 0.78 -20.03 -8.78
N ARG A 231 1.33 -19.70 -9.95
CA ARG A 231 1.35 -20.67 -11.04
C ARG A 231 2.00 -21.90 -10.42
N GLU A 232 1.23 -22.96 -10.23
CA GLU A 232 1.84 -24.27 -10.07
C GLU A 232 2.67 -24.43 -11.34
N ASP A 233 3.99 -24.46 -11.18
CA ASP A 233 4.84 -25.01 -12.21
C ASP A 233 4.33 -26.43 -12.40
N GLY A 234 3.51 -26.62 -13.43
CA GLY A 234 3.04 -27.94 -13.84
C GLY A 234 4.25 -28.86 -13.92
N PRO A 235 4.10 -30.16 -13.59
CA PRO A 235 5.21 -31.07 -13.43
C PRO A 235 6.11 -30.91 -14.64
N SER A 236 7.34 -30.46 -14.40
CA SER A 236 8.37 -30.33 -15.43
C SER A 236 8.29 -31.59 -16.28
N GLY A 237 7.90 -31.43 -17.54
CA GLY A 237 7.85 -32.50 -18.52
C GLY A 237 9.27 -33.01 -18.76
N ARG A 238 9.78 -33.80 -17.81
CA ARG A 238 10.85 -34.74 -18.07
C ARG A 238 10.19 -35.84 -18.86
N SER A 239 10.31 -35.75 -20.18
CA SER A 239 10.19 -36.92 -21.04
C SER A 239 11.03 -38.04 -20.43
N PRO A 240 10.47 -39.25 -20.24
CA PRO A 240 11.27 -40.38 -19.78
C PRO A 240 12.39 -40.63 -20.81
N PRO A 241 13.59 -41.05 -20.36
CA PRO A 241 14.65 -41.40 -21.29
C PRO A 241 14.17 -42.54 -22.18
N ALA A 242 14.43 -42.41 -23.49
CA ALA A 242 14.08 -43.42 -24.49
C ALA A 242 14.71 -44.78 -24.11
N PRO A 243 14.00 -45.90 -24.33
CA PRO A 243 14.56 -47.22 -24.07
C PRO A 243 15.73 -47.49 -25.01
N LEU A 244 16.83 -48.01 -24.43
CA LEU A 244 18.02 -48.50 -25.12
C LEU A 244 17.62 -49.51 -26.21
N GLN A 245 18.01 -49.25 -27.46
CA GLN A 245 17.94 -50.24 -28.52
C GLN A 245 19.04 -51.31 -28.31
N PRO A 246 18.73 -52.61 -28.48
CA PRO A 246 19.70 -53.68 -28.41
C PRO A 246 20.66 -53.63 -29.61
N GLY A 247 21.94 -53.91 -29.33
CA GLY A 247 23.08 -53.69 -30.21
C GLY A 247 23.05 -54.44 -31.54
N LEU A 248 23.65 -53.82 -32.55
CA LEU A 248 24.12 -54.47 -33.76
C LEU A 248 25.60 -54.87 -33.58
N PRO A 249 26.01 -56.06 -34.05
CA PRO A 249 27.36 -56.56 -33.86
C PRO A 249 28.38 -55.82 -34.73
N VAL A 250 29.58 -55.71 -34.16
CA VAL A 250 30.75 -54.99 -34.67
C VAL A 250 31.64 -55.93 -35.48
N THR A 251 32.10 -55.42 -36.64
CA THR A 251 33.31 -55.78 -37.44
C THR A 251 33.38 -57.18 -38.08
N THR A 252 34.05 -57.45 -39.20
CA THR A 252 35.31 -56.96 -39.84
C THR A 252 35.19 -57.20 -41.38
N HIS A 253 35.77 -56.44 -42.31
CA HIS A 253 37.15 -56.46 -42.85
C HIS A 253 37.14 -55.40 -43.99
N GLY A 254 38.15 -54.60 -44.32
CA GLY A 254 39.60 -54.82 -44.35
C GLY A 254 40.07 -54.35 -45.73
N LEU A 255 40.43 -53.07 -45.85
CA LEU A 255 41.04 -52.47 -47.05
C LEU A 255 42.56 -52.64 -46.95
N VAL A 256 43.14 -53.27 -47.97
CA VAL A 256 44.58 -53.43 -48.21
C VAL A 256 45.15 -52.16 -48.85
N PRO A 257 46.39 -51.79 -48.54
CA PRO A 257 47.30 -51.27 -49.56
C PRO A 257 48.64 -52.03 -49.60
N GLU A 258 49.10 -52.25 -50.83
CA GLU A 258 50.40 -52.81 -51.32
C GLU A 258 50.92 -54.15 -50.76
#